data_AF-A0A5K1H5R9-F1
#
_entry.id   AF-A0A5K1H5R9-F1
#
_cell.length_a   1.000
_cell.length_b   1.000
_cell.length_c   1.000
_cell.angle_alpha   90.00
_cell.angle_beta   90.00
_cell.angle_gamma   90.00
#
_symmetry.space_group_name_H-M   'P 1'
#
loop_
_entity.id
_entity.type
_entity.pdbx_description
1 polymer ?
#
loop_
_entity_poly.entity_id
_entity_poly.type
_entity_poly.pdbx_seq_one_letter_code
_entity_poly.pdbx_strand_id
1 'polypeptide(L)'
;ATRHIGIQLPIGRQNDKKVLVEMLLANDFCSKTEKGATCIISIVGKGGIGKMTLANMVFNEAEQQFMERRWWVCVSERPNHKI
;
A
#
# COMPACT_ATOMS: atom_id res chain seq x y z
N ALA A 1 -5.22 -31.55 -15.91
CA ALA A 1 -4.15 -30.93 -15.10
C ALA A 1 -4.65 -29.59 -14.58
N THR A 2 -5.09 -29.54 -13.33
CA THR A 2 -5.68 -28.33 -12.73
C THR A 2 -4.54 -27.35 -12.42
N ARG A 3 -4.44 -26.26 -13.19
CA ARG A 3 -3.53 -25.15 -12.89
C ARG A 3 -4.02 -24.50 -11.59
N HIS A 4 -3.40 -24.85 -10.46
CA HIS A 4 -3.43 -24.02 -9.27
C HIS A 4 -2.73 -22.70 -9.59
N ILE A 5 -3.46 -21.71 -10.10
CA ILE A 5 -3.00 -20.32 -10.07
C ILE A 5 -3.28 -19.84 -8.64
N GLY A 6 -2.48 -20.32 -7.69
CA GLY A 6 -2.40 -19.67 -6.39
C GLY A 6 -1.88 -18.25 -6.62
N ILE A 7 -2.50 -17.26 -5.98
CA ILE A 7 -1.97 -15.90 -5.91
C ILE A 7 -0.55 -16.02 -5.35
N GLN A 8 0.47 -15.88 -6.22
CA GLN A 8 1.84 -15.88 -5.75
C GLN A 8 2.08 -14.57 -5.02
N LEU A 9 2.59 -14.66 -3.80
CA LEU A 9 2.99 -13.48 -3.04
C LEU A 9 4.10 -12.75 -3.83
N PRO A 10 4.02 -11.43 -4.02
CA PRO A 10 5.05 -10.70 -4.76
C PRO A 10 6.41 -10.88 -4.09
N ILE A 11 7.43 -11.21 -4.88
CA ILE A 11 8.80 -11.49 -4.43
C ILE A 11 9.70 -10.30 -4.79
N GLY A 12 10.74 -10.04 -3.99
CA GLY A 12 11.80 -9.06 -4.28
C GLY A 12 11.55 -7.65 -3.73
N ARG A 13 10.38 -7.38 -3.12
CA ARG A 13 10.02 -6.07 -2.55
C ARG A 13 9.78 -6.12 -1.04
N GLN A 14 10.28 -7.16 -0.37
CA GLN A 14 10.10 -7.38 1.08
C GLN A 14 10.67 -6.21 1.90
N ASN A 15 11.84 -5.70 1.53
CA ASN A 15 12.48 -4.59 2.22
C ASN A 15 11.70 -3.28 2.02
N ASP A 16 11.25 -2.99 0.79
CA ASP A 16 10.43 -1.80 0.51
C ASP A 16 9.11 -1.84 1.30
N LYS A 17 8.47 -3.02 1.35
CA LYS A 17 7.27 -3.24 2.17
C LYS A 17 7.56 -2.92 3.64
N LYS A 18 8.64 -3.47 4.19
CA LYS A 18 9.02 -3.28 5.60
C LYS A 18 9.22 -1.79 5.92
N VAL A 19 9.97 -1.07 5.09
CA VAL A 19 10.22 0.37 5.27
C VAL A 19 8.91 1.17 5.24
N LEU A 20 8.01 0.89 4.29
CA LEU A 20 6.73 1.61 4.19
C LEU A 20 5.80 1.32 5.38
N VAL A 21 5.78 0.07 5.87
CA VAL A 21 5.04 -0.32 7.08
C VAL A 21 5.63 0.39 8.30
N GLU A 22 6.95 0.42 8.45
CA GLU A 22 7.60 1.16 9.53
C GLU A 22 7.27 2.66 9.44
N MET A 23 7.32 3.28 8.27
CA MET A 23 6.91 4.69 8.11
C MET A 23 5.46 4.95 8.50
N LEU A 24 4.54 4.02 8.20
CA LEU A 24 3.12 4.15 8.49
C LEU A 24 2.79 3.98 9.98
N LEU A 25 3.49 3.06 10.66
CA LEU A 25 3.19 2.65 12.03
C LEU A 25 4.12 3.31 13.07
N ALA A 26 5.31 3.72 12.67
CA ALA A 26 6.26 4.35 13.57
C ALA A 26 5.81 5.76 13.92
N ASN A 27 5.68 5.95 15.23
CA ASN A 27 5.32 7.18 15.89
C ASN A 27 6.46 8.20 15.85
N ASP A 28 7.20 8.30 14.74
CA ASP A 28 8.28 9.27 14.53
C ASP A 28 8.18 10.04 13.21
N PHE A 29 7.43 9.53 12.22
CA PHE A 29 7.24 10.18 10.93
C PHE A 29 5.84 10.82 10.85
N CYS A 30 4.79 10.05 11.14
CA CYS A 30 3.40 10.53 11.12
C CYS A 30 2.93 11.22 12.41
N SER A 31 3.69 11.13 13.50
CA SER A 31 3.34 11.61 14.84
C SER A 31 4.05 12.91 15.27
N LYS A 32 5.14 13.28 14.58
CA LYS A 32 5.88 14.54 14.79
C LYS A 32 5.16 15.72 14.14
N THR A 33 4.20 15.41 13.29
CA THR A 33 3.23 16.35 12.76
C THR A 33 2.34 16.85 13.88
N GLU A 34 2.11 18.16 13.88
CA GLU A 34 1.24 18.92 14.80
C GLU A 34 -0.06 18.15 15.07
N LYS A 35 -0.64 18.26 16.28
CA LYS A 35 -1.91 17.57 16.61
C LYS A 35 -2.95 17.83 15.51
N GLY A 36 -3.25 16.81 14.70
CA GLY A 36 -4.23 16.88 13.61
C GLY A 36 -3.64 16.84 12.18
N ALA A 37 -2.32 16.80 12.00
CA ALA A 37 -1.75 16.69 10.66
C ALA A 37 -1.83 15.25 10.10
N THR A 38 -2.10 15.17 8.79
CA THR A 38 -2.29 13.90 8.07
C THR A 38 -0.97 13.42 7.48
N CYS A 39 -0.67 12.13 7.66
CA CYS A 39 0.53 11.53 7.10
C CYS A 39 0.27 10.99 5.69
N ILE A 40 1.15 11.32 4.73
CA ILE A 40 1.03 10.90 3.34
C ILE A 40 2.35 10.26 2.89
N ILE A 41 2.28 9.03 2.39
CA ILE A 41 3.41 8.31 1.82
C ILE A 41 3.17 8.12 0.31
N SER A 42 4.05 8.66 -0.51
CA SER A 42 3.91 8.63 -1.98
C SER A 42 4.80 7.54 -2.60
N ILE A 43 4.24 6.67 -3.44
CA ILE A 43 4.99 5.67 -4.20
C ILE A 43 5.08 6.11 -5.67
N VAL A 44 6.26 6.51 -6.13
CA VAL A 44 6.49 7.09 -7.46
C VAL A 44 7.44 6.22 -8.28
N GLY A 45 7.25 6.19 -9.60
CA GLY A 45 8.10 5.43 -10.52
C GLY A 45 7.45 5.17 -11.87
N LYS A 46 8.20 4.56 -12.79
CA LYS A 46 7.74 4.22 -14.15
C LYS A 46 6.53 3.28 -14.16
N GLY A 47 5.82 3.22 -15.29
CA GLY A 47 4.75 2.25 -15.53
C GLY A 47 5.27 0.81 -15.45
N GLY A 48 4.41 -0.12 -15.02
CA GLY A 48 4.74 -1.56 -14.98
C GLY A 48 5.67 -2.02 -13.84
N ILE A 49 6.25 -1.12 -13.04
CA ILE A 49 7.24 -1.48 -12.00
C ILE A 49 6.63 -2.11 -10.72
N GLY A 50 5.32 -2.29 -10.66
CA GLY A 50 4.64 -2.92 -9.52
C GLY A 50 4.33 -1.99 -8.34
N LYS A 51 4.15 -0.67 -8.57
CA LYS A 51 3.77 0.29 -7.50
C LYS A 51 2.49 -0.09 -6.77
N MET A 52 1.45 -0.41 -7.54
CA MET A 52 0.16 -0.87 -7.00
C MET A 52 0.33 -2.17 -6.21
N THR A 53 1.17 -3.08 -6.70
CA THR A 53 1.51 -4.34 -6.02
C THR A 53 2.16 -4.08 -4.66
N LEU A 54 3.14 -3.17 -4.60
CA LEU A 54 3.80 -2.79 -3.34
C LEU A 54 2.81 -2.13 -2.36
N ALA A 55 1.99 -1.19 -2.83
CA ALA A 55 0.95 -0.56 -2.02
C ALA A 55 -0.03 -1.59 -1.44
N ASN A 56 -0.44 -2.59 -2.23
CA ASN A 56 -1.33 -3.66 -1.77
C ASN A 56 -0.67 -4.55 -0.71
N MET A 57 0.64 -4.86 -0.86
CA MET A 57 1.38 -5.61 0.17
C MET A 57 1.40 -4.86 1.51
N VAL A 58 1.61 -3.54 1.49
CA VAL A 58 1.60 -2.69 2.70
C VAL A 58 0.20 -2.60 3.29
N PHE A 59 -0.82 -2.39 2.44
CA PHE A 59 -2.22 -2.30 2.85
C PHE A 59 -2.68 -3.54 3.62
N ASN A 60 -2.32 -4.73 3.11
CA ASN A 60 -2.64 -6.01 3.75
C ASN A 60 -1.87 -6.21 5.06
N GLU A 61 -0.59 -5.86 5.12
CA GLU A 61 0.19 -5.96 6.38
C GLU A 61 -0.36 -5.04 7.47
N ALA A 62 -0.84 -3.85 7.09
CA ALA A 62 -1.39 -2.86 8.00
C ALA A 62 -2.76 -3.26 8.59
N GLU A 63 -3.34 -4.39 8.16
CA GLU A 63 -4.60 -4.94 8.69
C GLU A 63 -4.63 -5.06 10.20
N GLN A 64 -3.55 -5.57 10.77
CA GLN A 64 -3.46 -5.82 12.21
C GLN A 64 -3.53 -4.53 13.03
N GLN A 65 -3.18 -3.38 12.43
CA GLN A 65 -3.19 -2.09 13.14
C GLN A 65 -4.46 -1.27 12.91
N PHE A 66 -5.01 -1.26 11.69
CA PHE A 66 -6.14 -0.38 11.35
C PHE A 66 -7.47 -1.12 11.20
N MET A 67 -7.47 -2.47 11.20
CA MET A 67 -8.67 -3.31 11.10
C MET A 67 -9.57 -2.86 9.94
N GLU A 68 -10.83 -2.49 10.23
CA GLU A 68 -11.83 -2.05 9.26
C GLU A 68 -11.67 -0.59 8.82
N ARG A 69 -10.78 0.19 9.46
CA ARG A 69 -10.55 1.62 9.15
C ARG A 69 -9.52 1.79 8.03
N ARG A 70 -9.69 1.04 6.95
CA ARG A 70 -8.82 1.05 5.76
C ARG A 70 -9.67 1.04 4.51
N TRP A 71 -9.28 1.83 3.52
CA TRP A 71 -9.96 1.91 2.24
C TRP A 71 -8.96 1.78 1.11
N TRP A 72 -9.30 0.96 0.12
CA TRP A 72 -8.57 0.87 -1.14
C TRP A 72 -9.42 1.51 -2.24
N VAL A 73 -8.95 2.63 -2.79
CA VAL A 73 -9.67 3.40 -3.79
C VAL A 73 -8.88 3.42 -5.08
N CYS A 74 -9.51 3.10 -6.20
CA CYS A 74 -8.95 3.27 -7.53
C CYS A 74 -9.47 4.58 -8.11
N VAL A 75 -8.55 5.48 -8.48
CA VAL A 75 -8.87 6.72 -9.20
C VAL A 75 -8.14 6.68 -10.54
N SER A 76 -8.85 6.96 -11.61
CA SER A 76 -8.29 7.08 -12.96
C SER A 76 -8.53 8.48 -13.50
N GLU A 77 -7.81 8.86 -14.56
CA GLU A 77 -8.03 10.15 -15.25
C GLU A 77 -9.48 10.33 -15.75
N ARG A 78 -10.20 9.22 -15.93
CA ARG A 78 -11.60 9.18 -16.35
C ARG A 78 -12.46 8.58 -15.24
N PRO A 79 -12.85 9.36 -14.23
CA PRO A 79 -13.46 8.87 -12.98
C PRO A 79 -14.80 8.14 -13.13
N ASN A 80 -15.40 8.12 -14.33
CA ASN A 80 -16.68 7.45 -14.62
C ASN A 80 -16.59 6.33 -15.67
N HIS A 81 -15.40 5.98 -16.15
CA HIS A 81 -15.24 4.83 -17.04
C HIS A 81 -15.14 3.57 -16.20
N LYS A 82 -16.17 2.71 -16.25
CA LYS A 82 -16.13 1.41 -15.59
C LYS A 82 -15.05 0.57 -16.25
N ILE A 83 -14.11 0.08 -15.43
CA ILE A 83 -13.13 -0.94 -15.82
C ILE A 83 -13.87 -2.25 -16.06
#